data_AF-A0A5K0WFK2-F1
#
_entry.id   AF-A0A5K0WFK2-F1
#
_cell.length_a   1.000
_cell.length_b   1.000
_cell.length_c   1.000
_cell.angle_alpha   90.00
_cell.angle_beta   90.00
_cell.angle_gamma   90.00
#
_symmetry.space_group_name_H-M   'P 1'
#
loop_
_entity.id
_entity.type
_entity.pdbx_description
1 polymer ?
#
loop_
_entity_poly.entity_id
_entity_poly.type
_entity_poly.pdbx_seq_one_letter_code
_entity_poly.pdbx_strand_id
1 'polypeptide(L)' 'ITKRSRENVCFVMFVDELTMKRLYVEELAVDERGYIGLWKIVIVKNLPYTDLRKAGKVPKFLSHRLFPAS' A
#
# COMPACT_ATOMS: atom_id res chain seq x y z
N ILE A 1 -8.13 -2.24 17.85
CA ILE A 1 -6.97 -2.99 17.29
C ILE A 1 -6.04 -3.37 18.45
N THR A 2 -5.84 -4.66 18.71
CA THR A 2 -4.96 -5.16 19.79
C THR A 2 -3.48 -5.05 19.40
N LYS A 3 -2.57 -4.96 20.38
CA LYS A 3 -1.10 -4.90 20.13
C LYS A 3 -0.63 -6.07 19.26
N ARG A 4 -1.08 -7.28 19.60
CA ARG A 4 -0.78 -8.52 18.86
C ARG A 4 -1.29 -8.51 17.42
N SER A 5 -2.41 -7.83 17.16
CA SER A 5 -2.93 -7.67 15.80
C SER A 5 -2.16 -6.64 14.98
N ARG A 6 -1.51 -5.63 15.60
CA ARG A 6 -0.61 -4.72 14.87
C ARG A 6 0.69 -5.41 14.47
N GLU A 7 1.16 -6.35 15.29
CA GLU A 7 2.36 -7.14 15.01
C GLU A 7 2.07 -8.24 13.98
N ASN A 8 0.89 -8.87 14.03
CA ASN A 8 0.57 -10.02 13.17
C ASN A 8 -0.14 -9.66 11.86
N VAL A 9 -0.86 -8.54 11.76
CA VAL A 9 -1.62 -8.17 10.56
C VAL A 9 -0.89 -7.07 9.82
N CYS A 10 -0.38 -7.41 8.62
CA CYS A 10 0.26 -6.43 7.74
C CYS A 10 -0.83 -5.71 6.93
N PHE A 11 -1.17 -4.48 7.32
CA PHE A 11 -1.98 -3.60 6.48
C PHE A 11 -1.10 -3.11 5.34
N VAL A 12 -1.50 -3.33 4.09
CA VAL A 12 -0.72 -2.93 2.91
C VAL A 12 -1.53 -1.95 2.08
N MET A 13 -0.92 -0.84 1.68
CA MET A 13 -1.52 0.17 0.83
C MET A 13 -0.74 0.27 -0.48
N PHE A 14 -1.45 0.09 -1.59
CA PHE A 14 -0.90 0.21 -2.93
C PHE A 14 -1.14 1.62 -3.44
N VAL A 15 -0.07 2.29 -3.85
CA VAL A 15 -0.09 3.69 -4.26
C VAL A 15 0.74 3.85 -5.52
N ASP A 16 0.31 4.75 -6.40
CA ASP A 16 1.07 5.14 -7.59
C ASP A 16 2.11 6.21 -7.24
N GLU A 17 3.05 6.47 -8.16
CA GLU A 17 4.13 7.43 -7.95
C GLU A 17 3.63 8.88 -7.76
N LEU A 18 2.50 9.26 -8.37
CA LEU A 18 1.94 10.61 -8.22
C LEU A 18 1.29 10.75 -6.84
N THR A 19 0.52 9.75 -6.41
CA THR A 19 -0.07 9.71 -5.07
C THR A 19 1.01 9.68 -3.99
N MET A 20 2.10 8.93 -4.20
CA MET A 20 3.25 8.96 -3.29
C MET A 20 3.86 10.34 -3.11
N LYS A 21 4.06 11.07 -4.21
CA LYS A 21 4.57 12.45 -4.13
C LYS A 21 3.63 13.35 -3.34
N ARG A 22 2.31 13.19 -3.47
CA ARG A 22 1.32 13.94 -2.68
C ARG A 22 1.40 13.59 -1.19
N LEU A 23 1.50 12.30 -0.86
CA LEU A 23 1.65 11.85 0.53
C LEU A 23 2.92 12.41 1.19
N TYR A 24 4.02 12.51 0.44
CA TYR A 24 5.24 13.17 0.91
C TYR A 24 5.06 14.67 1.17
N VAL A 25 4.29 15.36 0.32
CA VAL A 25 3.99 16.79 0.49
C VAL A 25 3.06 17.04 1.68
N GLU A 26 2.16 16.10 1.98
CA GLU A 26 1.25 16.15 3.13
C GLU A 26 1.91 15.74 4.46
N GLU A 27 3.25 15.59 4.52
CA GLU A 27 4.02 15.20 5.71
C GLU A 27 3.58 13.87 6.36
N LEU A 28 2.94 12.98 5.60
CA LEU A 28 2.77 11.59 6.01
C LEU A 28 4.12 10.87 5.88
N ALA A 29 4.97 11.11 6.87
CA ALA A 29 6.33 10.58 6.92
C ALA A 29 6.29 9.06 6.83
N VAL A 30 6.75 8.56 5.68
CA VAL A 30 7.02 7.13 5.50
C VAL A 30 8.23 6.82 6.37
N ASP A 31 8.04 5.95 7.34
CA ASP A 31 9.10 5.44 8.20
C ASP A 31 10.20 4.77 7.35
N GLU A 32 11.42 4.65 7.87
CA GLU A 32 12.55 4.03 7.14
C GLU A 32 12.25 2.60 6.67
N ARG A 33 11.28 1.95 7.32
CA ARG A 33 10.77 0.62 7.00
C ARG A 33 9.71 0.60 5.89
N GLY A 34 9.32 1.76 5.35
CA GLY A 34 8.28 1.89 4.32
C GLY A 34 6.85 1.91 4.88
N TYR A 35 6.64 2.37 6.12
CA TYR A 35 5.33 2.37 6.78
C TYR A 35 4.80 3.78 7.00
N ILE A 36 3.48 3.94 6.85
CA ILE A 36 2.73 5.10 7.32
C ILE A 36 1.80 4.61 8.44
N GLY A 37 2.17 4.87 9.68
CA GLY A 37 1.44 4.36 10.86
C GLY A 37 1.43 2.83 10.91
N LEU A 38 0.27 2.22 10.61
CA LEU A 38 0.10 0.76 10.57
C LEU A 38 0.20 0.17 9.15
N TRP A 39 0.26 1.01 8.11
CA TRP A 39 0.18 0.61 6.72
C TRP A 39 1.56 0.53 6.09
N LYS A 40 1.91 -0.62 5.52
CA LYS A 40 3.05 -0.78 4.62
C LYS A 40 2.72 -0.21 3.26
N ILE A 41 3.53 0.73 2.80
CA ILE A 41 3.33 1.39 1.52
C ILE A 41 4.05 0.61 0.42
N VAL A 42 3.33 0.26 -0.64
CA VAL A 42 3.87 -0.41 -1.82
C VAL A 42 3.62 0.46 -3.04
N ILE A 43 4.71 0.95 -3.65
CA ILE A 43 4.65 1.76 -4.86
C ILE A 43 4.43 0.84 -6.06
N VAL A 44 3.31 1.01 -6.76
CA VAL A 44 2.99 0.26 -7.96
C VAL A 44 3.45 1.04 -9.18
N LYS A 45 4.42 0.49 -9.90
CA LYS A 45 4.87 0.98 -11.20
C LYS A 45 4.15 0.24 -12.31
N ASN A 46 3.94 0.89 -13.46
CA ASN A 46 3.26 0.31 -14.62
C ASN A 46 1.85 -0.21 -14.28
N LEU A 47 0.99 0.67 -13.79
CA LEU A 47 -0.41 0.34 -13.52
C LEU A 47 -1.04 -0.34 -14.76
N PRO A 48 -1.81 -1.42 -14.58
CA PRO A 48 -2.46 -2.12 -15.69
C PRO A 48 -3.53 -1.27 -16.38
N TYR A 49 -3.94 -0.17 -15.75
CA TYR A 49 -4.93 0.76 -16.26
C TYR A 49 -4.40 2.18 -16.17
N THR A 50 -4.59 2.94 -17.23
CA THR A 50 -4.33 4.39 -17.27
C THR A 50 -5.40 5.20 -16.55
N ASP A 51 -6.63 4.67 -16.44
CA ASP A 51 -7.73 5.30 -15.69
C ASP A 51 -7.65 4.96 -14.19
N LEU A 52 -7.38 5.97 -13.37
CA LEU A 52 -7.25 5.87 -11.91
C LEU A 52 -8.53 5.33 -11.24
N ARG A 53 -9.71 5.51 -11.83
CA ARG A 53 -10.97 4.95 -11.30
C ARG A 53 -11.00 3.42 -11.35
N LYS A 54 -10.19 2.83 -12.23
CA LYS A 54 -10.01 1.37 -12.34
C LYS A 54 -8.89 0.85 -11.43
N ALA A 55 -8.07 1.73 -10.84
CA ALA A 55 -7.00 1.33 -9.93
C ALA A 55 -7.52 0.61 -8.68
N GLY A 56 -8.75 0.88 -8.23
CA GLY A 56 -9.39 0.13 -7.14
C GLY A 56 -9.63 -1.36 -7.43
N LYS A 57 -9.50 -1.81 -8.69
CA LYS A 57 -9.50 -3.23 -9.06
C LYS A 57 -8.12 -3.90 -8.90
N VAL A 58 -7.03 -3.13 -8.80
CA VAL A 58 -5.67 -3.66 -8.61
C VAL A 58 -5.55 -4.50 -7.33
N PRO A 59 -6.06 -4.08 -6.16
CA PRO A 59 -6.09 -4.92 -4.96
C PRO A 59 -6.80 -6.27 -5.15
N LYS A 60 -7.85 -6.32 -5.98
CA LYS A 60 -8.57 -7.57 -6.30
C LYS A 60 -7.74 -8.56 -7.13
N PHE A 61 -6.83 -8.06 -7.98
CA PHE A 61 -5.95 -8.91 -8.79
C PHE A 61 -4.68 -9.34 -8.04
N LEU A 62 -4.23 -8.53 -7.08
CA LEU A 62 -3.02 -8.80 -6.31
C LEU A 62 -3.24 -9.64 -5.06
N SER A 63 -4.48 -9.76 -4.55
CA SER A 63 -4.81 -10.56 -3.36
C SER A 63 -4.28 -11.99 -3.45
N HIS A 64 -4.37 -12.63 -4.62
CA HIS A 64 -3.89 -13.99 -4.86
C HIS A 64 -2.36 -14.14 -4.91
N ARG A 65 -1.58 -13.04 -4.90
CA ARG A 65 -0.11 -13.04 -5.06
C ARG A 65 0.67 -12.37 -3.93
N LEU A 66 0.02 -11.61 -3.05
CA LEU A 66 0.70 -10.79 -2.06
C LEU A 66 1.02 -11.49 -0.74
N PHE A 67 0.27 -12.54 -0.40
CA PHE A 67 0.48 -13.30 0.82
C PHE A 67 0.62 -14.78 0.47
N PRO A 68 1.82 -15.24 0.08
CA PRO A 68 2.10 -16.67 0.13
C PRO A 68 1.92 -17.11 1.59
N ALA A 69 0.99 -18.03 1.83
CA ALA A 69 0.84 -18.66 3.14
C ALA A 69 2.19 -19.29 3.50
N SER A 70 2.82 -18.79 4.56
CA SER A 70 3.97 -19.41 5.22
C SER A 70 3.47 -20.32 6.32
#